data_AF-A0A336JJC0-F1
#
_entry.id   AF-A0A336JJC0-F1
#
_cell.length_a   1.000
_cell.length_b   1.000
_cell.length_c   1.000
_cell.angle_alpha   90.00
_cell.angle_beta   90.00
_cell.angle_gamma   90.00
#
_symmetry.space_group_name_H-M   'P 1'
#
loop_
_entity.id
_entity.type
_entity.pdbx_description
1 polymer ?
#
loop_
_entity_poly.entity_id
_entity_poly.type
_entity_poly.pdbx_seq_one_letter_code
_entity_poly.pdbx_strand_id
1 'polypeptide(L)' 'MLVTMKSSELFDQLVEIADGDARLVEDAVRNCASGPSGEADLKDVVQYILDHLPEPLAA' A
#
# COMPACT_ATOMS: atom_id res chain seq x y z
N MET A 1 7.34 -22.05 1.98
CA MET A 1 5.95 -21.85 2.44
C MET A 1 5.41 -20.63 1.70
N LEU A 2 4.36 -20.80 0.87
CA LEU A 2 3.65 -19.67 0.26
C LEU A 2 2.69 -19.12 1.31
N VAL A 3 2.98 -17.93 1.83
CA VAL A 3 2.08 -17.25 2.76
C VAL A 3 1.00 -16.57 1.92
N THR A 4 -0.15 -17.24 1.76
CA THR A 4 -1.32 -16.63 1.15
C THR A 4 -2.07 -15.85 2.21
N MET A 5 -1.76 -14.56 2.38
CA MET A 5 -2.56 -13.66 3.21
C MET A 5 -3.85 -13.29 2.47
N LYS A 6 -4.94 -13.06 3.22
CA LYS A 6 -6.17 -12.55 2.63
C LYS A 6 -5.95 -11.09 2.22
N SER A 7 -6.54 -10.69 1.09
CA SER A 7 -6.43 -9.31 0.58
C SER A 7 -6.89 -8.24 1.59
N SER A 8 -7.81 -8.58 2.48
CA SER A 8 -8.24 -7.69 3.58
C SER A 8 -7.12 -7.43 4.59
N GLU A 9 -6.36 -8.46 4.99
CA GLU A 9 -5.27 -8.31 5.97
C GLU A 9 -4.09 -7.51 5.39
N LEU A 10 -3.83 -7.69 4.08
CA LEU A 10 -2.84 -6.88 3.38
C LEU A 10 -3.26 -5.41 3.30
N PHE A 11 -4.54 -5.16 3.01
CA PHE A 11 -5.06 -3.80 2.97
C PHE A 11 -4.99 -3.14 4.35
N ASP A 12 -5.39 -3.83 5.42
CA ASP A 12 -5.32 -3.31 6.79
C ASP A 12 -3.88 -2.95 7.17
N GLN A 13 -2.89 -3.79 6.84
CA GLN A 13 -1.47 -3.47 7.09
C GLN A 13 -0.98 -2.27 6.28
N LEU A 14 -1.41 -2.14 5.03
CA LEU A 14 -1.06 -0.97 4.21
C LEU A 14 -1.68 0.31 4.78
N VAL A 15 -2.89 0.23 5.32
CA VAL A 15 -3.56 1.35 5.99
C VAL A 15 -2.83 1.72 7.29
N GLU A 16 -2.38 0.73 8.08
CA GLU A 16 -1.54 0.99 9.25
C GLU A 16 -0.22 1.66 8.86
N ILE A 17 0.43 1.22 7.76
CA ILE A 17 1.64 1.86 7.24
C ILE A 17 1.33 3.30 6.81
N ALA A 18 0.19 3.52 6.16
CA ALA A 18 -0.29 4.83 5.72
C ALA A 18 -0.83 5.73 6.85
N ASP A 19 -0.51 5.44 8.12
CA ASP A 19 -1.00 6.19 9.30
C ASP A 19 -2.54 6.33 9.36
N GLY A 20 -3.24 5.30 8.87
CA GLY A 20 -4.71 5.28 8.78
C GLY A 20 -5.28 5.92 7.51
N ASP A 21 -4.46 6.38 6.56
CA ASP A 21 -4.93 6.97 5.31
C ASP A 21 -5.27 5.91 4.25
N ALA A 22 -6.51 5.42 4.32
CA ALA A 22 -7.03 4.47 3.34
C ALA A 22 -7.09 5.03 1.90
N ARG A 23 -7.18 6.36 1.73
CA ARG A 23 -7.18 6.96 0.39
C ARG A 23 -5.80 6.89 -0.23
N LEU A 24 -4.75 7.12 0.57
CA LEU A 24 -3.37 6.97 0.11
C LEU A 24 -3.08 5.53 -0.34
N VAL A 25 -3.58 4.53 0.39
CA VAL A 25 -3.46 3.12 0.01
C VAL A 25 -4.19 2.83 -1.30
N GLU A 26 -5.43 3.32 -1.45
CA GLU A 26 -6.19 3.12 -2.70
C GLU A 26 -5.48 3.78 -3.90
N ASP A 27 -4.94 4.98 -3.71
CA ASP A 27 -4.19 5.70 -4.74
C ASP A 27 -2.92 4.94 -5.11
N ALA A 28 -2.17 4.45 -4.11
CA ALA A 28 -0.99 3.62 -4.30
C ALA A 28 -1.30 2.35 -5.10
N VAL A 29 -2.34 1.60 -4.71
CA VAL A 29 -2.78 0.40 -5.42
C VAL A 29 -3.17 0.73 -6.87
N ARG A 30 -3.91 1.82 -7.08
CA ARG A 30 -4.35 2.23 -8.42
C ARG A 30 -3.17 2.66 -9.30
N ASN A 31 -2.21 3.37 -8.75
CA ASN A 31 -1.03 3.85 -9.47
C ASN A 31 -0.09 2.68 -9.81
N CYS A 32 0.09 1.75 -8.87
CA CYS A 32 0.92 0.55 -9.06
C CYS A 32 0.24 -0.55 -9.89
N ALA A 33 -1.09 -0.58 -9.99
CA ALA A 33 -1.85 -1.51 -10.85
C ALA A 33 -1.77 -1.15 -12.35
N SER A 34 -0.69 -0.51 -12.79
CA SER A 34 -0.46 -0.06 -14.16
C SER A 34 0.18 -1.18 -15.00
N GLY A 35 -0.58 -2.24 -15.25
CA GLY A 35 -0.14 -3.36 -16.10
C GLY A 35 -1.29 -4.02 -16.87
N PRO A 36 -1.02 -4.77 -17.96
CA PRO A 36 -2.05 -5.45 -18.73
C PRO A 36 -2.82 -6.50 -17.91
N SER A 37 -2.24 -6.99 -16.81
CA SER A 37 -2.88 -7.89 -15.85
C SER A 37 -3.64 -7.19 -14.72
N GLY A 38 -3.48 -5.87 -14.55
CA GLY A 38 -4.02 -5.13 -13.40
C GLY A 38 -3.45 -5.56 -12.04
N GLU A 39 -2.34 -6.30 -12.04
CA GLU A 39 -1.64 -6.73 -10.84
C GLU A 39 -0.73 -5.60 -10.36
N ALA A 40 -0.92 -5.17 -9.11
CA ALA A 40 -0.02 -4.25 -8.43
C ALA A 40 1.00 -5.03 -7.61
N ASP A 41 2.28 -4.72 -7.79
CA ASP A 41 3.33 -5.24 -6.92
C ASP A 41 3.21 -4.62 -5.53
N LEU A 42 3.04 -5.46 -4.51
CA LEU A 42 2.91 -5.01 -3.10
C LEU A 42 4.10 -4.13 -2.69
N LYS A 43 5.30 -4.44 -3.18
CA LYS A 43 6.51 -3.66 -2.90
C LYS A 43 6.40 -2.22 -3.42
N ASP A 44 5.85 -2.04 -4.63
CA ASP A 44 5.69 -0.72 -5.22
C ASP A 44 4.58 0.06 -4.51
N VAL A 45 3.49 -0.62 -4.10
CA VAL A 45 2.41 -0.01 -3.31
C VAL A 45 2.94 0.50 -1.97
N VAL A 46 3.70 -0.33 -1.24
CA VAL A 46 4.32 0.06 0.04
C VAL A 46 5.28 1.23 -0.17
N GLN A 47 6.12 1.18 -1.22
CA GLN A 47 7.05 2.26 -1.51
C GLN A 47 6.33 3.56 -1.84
N TYR A 48 5.26 3.52 -2.62
CA TYR A 48 4.45 4.68 -2.95
C TYR A 48 3.86 5.34 -1.69
N ILE A 49 3.31 4.52 -0.78
CA ILE A 49 2.79 4.99 0.50
C ILE A 49 3.90 5.67 1.30
N LEU A 50 5.08 5.05 1.40
CA LEU A 50 6.22 5.60 2.13
C LEU A 50 6.72 6.94 1.54
N ASP A 51 6.75 7.08 0.22
CA ASP A 51 7.16 8.32 -0.45
C ASP A 51 6.13 9.47 -0.29
N HIS A 52 4.86 9.14 -0.05
CA HIS A 52 3.76 10.11 0.07
C HIS A 52 3.30 10.33 1.51
N LEU A 53 3.76 9.51 2.45
CA LEU A 53 3.60 9.77 3.87
C LEU A 53 4.35 11.07 4.20
N PRO A 54 3.68 12.07 4.78
CA PRO A 54 4.41 13.19 5.35
C PRO A 54 5.39 12.61 6.37
N GLU A 55 6.67 13.02 6.32
CA GLU A 55 7.68 12.60 7.29
C GLU A 55 7.03 12.63 8.68
N PRO A 56 7.18 11.56 9.50
CA PRO A 56 6.60 11.56 10.82
C PRO A 56 7.11 12.82 11.49
N LEU A 57 6.19 13.73 11.79
CA LEU A 57 6.46 14.87 12.65
C LEU A 57 6.95 14.25 13.94
N ALA A 58 8.27 14.17 14.09
CA ALA A 58 8.93 13.64 15.26
C ALA A 58 8.37 14.41 16.45
N ALA A 59 7.51 13.73 17.21
CA ALA A 59 6.88 14.24 18.43
C ALA A 59 7.70 13.81 19.64
#